data_AF-A0A2N1PJG0-F1
#
_entry.id   AF-A0A2N1PJG0-F1
#
_cell.length_a   1.000
_cell.length_b   1.000
_cell.length_c   1.000
_cell.angle_alpha   90.00
_cell.angle_beta   90.00
_cell.angle_gamma   90.00
#
_symmetry.space_group_name_H-M   'P 1'
#
loop_
_entity.id
_entity.type
_entity.pdbx_description
1 polymer ?
#
loop_
_entity_poly.entity_id
_entity_poly.type
_entity_poly.pdbx_seq_one_letter_code
_entity_poly.pdbx_strand_id
1 'polypeptide(L)'
;MVDFSENKAAFNMYSALDSSVPQFKVFLKEVALLFGLEFRSDIYIYTVLSTEEKVLVDFLGGCPAEPHCHWGDDIAVRQCRLKNFIESDDFAQYCTGRISGGSVVSLGVRPLLQACLASLKLPQWVKSLHDKLDHLNGHDESFMVIICVNDFNEATLKRMSNLLVHEWLHLLFFSNGVKFQNFMKNDSSAWLLDEGLATWVEARFATGKWDNRQLMEEKFHFLKEKGAPPTVTGYYEKGAWFSEIFCSLPKEQWADKLRGLLQ
;
A
#
# COMPACT_ATOMS: atom_id res chain seq x y z
N MET A 1 -17.89 7.49 10.32
CA MET A 1 -18.81 6.66 9.53
C MET A 1 -18.88 7.30 8.15
N VAL A 2 -18.32 6.66 7.12
CA VAL A 2 -18.35 7.20 5.75
C VAL A 2 -19.80 7.22 5.30
N ASP A 3 -20.28 8.37 4.83
CA ASP A 3 -21.64 8.48 4.31
C ASP A 3 -21.71 7.80 2.94
N PHE A 4 -22.19 6.55 2.95
CA PHE A 4 -22.46 5.78 1.74
C PHE A 4 -23.95 5.82 1.35
N SER A 5 -24.73 6.77 1.86
CA SER A 5 -26.18 6.85 1.59
C SER A 5 -26.50 6.91 0.09
N GLU A 6 -25.56 7.37 -0.74
CA GLU A 6 -25.70 7.43 -2.20
C GLU A 6 -25.07 6.24 -2.95
N ASN A 7 -24.34 5.34 -2.27
CA ASN A 7 -23.65 4.20 -2.92
C ASN A 7 -23.67 2.91 -2.09
N LYS A 8 -24.80 2.20 -2.15
CA LYS A 8 -25.03 0.89 -1.49
C LYS A 8 -23.99 -0.17 -1.87
N ALA A 9 -23.46 -0.14 -3.10
CA ALA A 9 -22.43 -1.09 -3.53
C ALA A 9 -21.10 -0.86 -2.81
N ALA A 10 -20.71 0.42 -2.65
CA ALA A 10 -19.53 0.79 -1.86
C ALA A 10 -19.66 0.42 -0.39
N PHE A 11 -20.82 0.67 0.23
CA PHE A 11 -21.08 0.28 1.61
C PHE A 11 -20.96 -1.24 1.81
N ASN A 12 -21.59 -2.03 0.94
CA ASN A 12 -21.58 -3.48 1.04
C ASN A 12 -20.17 -4.04 0.90
N MET A 13 -19.39 -3.51 -0.05
CA MET A 13 -18.02 -3.95 -0.29
C MET A 13 -17.09 -3.55 0.87
N TYR A 14 -17.23 -2.34 1.41
CA TYR A 14 -16.49 -1.92 2.60
C TYR A 14 -16.80 -2.84 3.79
N SER A 15 -18.08 -3.14 4.01
CA SER A 15 -18.53 -4.02 5.10
C SER A 15 -18.00 -5.46 4.91
N ALA A 16 -17.98 -5.96 3.68
CA ALA A 16 -17.41 -7.27 3.37
C ALA A 16 -15.90 -7.31 3.63
N LEU A 17 -15.16 -6.26 3.23
CA LEU A 17 -13.73 -6.13 3.52
C LEU A 17 -13.47 -6.07 5.02
N ASP A 18 -14.23 -5.25 5.75
CA ASP A 18 -14.11 -5.08 7.21
C ASP A 18 -14.38 -6.39 7.95
N SER A 19 -15.41 -7.15 7.53
CA SER A 19 -15.68 -8.47 8.08
C SER A 19 -14.56 -9.50 7.84
N SER A 20 -13.67 -9.24 6.87
CA SER A 20 -12.53 -10.11 6.53
C SER A 20 -11.24 -9.74 7.28
N VAL A 21 -11.21 -8.57 7.93
CA VAL A 21 -10.04 -8.07 8.68
C VAL A 21 -9.53 -9.05 9.75
N PRO A 22 -10.39 -9.71 10.57
CA PRO A 22 -9.91 -10.67 11.55
C PRO A 22 -9.09 -11.81 10.93
N GLN A 23 -9.51 -12.33 9.77
CA GLN A 23 -8.81 -13.40 9.06
C GLN A 23 -7.45 -12.92 8.53
N PHE A 24 -7.38 -11.67 8.04
CA PHE A 24 -6.12 -11.08 7.60
C PHE A 24 -5.14 -10.93 8.77
N LYS A 25 -5.62 -10.49 9.94
CA LYS A 25 -4.79 -10.40 11.15
C LYS A 25 -4.30 -11.75 11.65
N VAL A 26 -5.11 -12.81 11.53
CA VAL A 26 -4.68 -14.19 11.81
C VAL A 26 -3.55 -14.60 10.86
N PHE A 27 -3.67 -14.31 9.56
CA PHE A 27 -2.62 -14.58 8.59
C PHE A 27 -1.33 -13.82 8.91
N LEU A 28 -1.41 -12.52 9.19
CA LEU A 28 -0.24 -11.71 9.57
C LEU A 28 0.45 -12.23 10.84
N LYS A 29 -0.31 -12.74 11.81
CA LYS A 29 0.22 -13.38 13.01
C LYS A 29 0.96 -14.69 12.69
N GLU A 30 0.45 -15.50 11.75
CA GLU A 30 1.16 -16.69 11.25
C GLU A 30 2.49 -16.30 10.60
N VAL A 31 2.47 -15.29 9.73
CA VAL A 31 3.67 -14.75 9.06
C VAL A 31 4.69 -14.27 10.09
N ALA A 32 4.24 -13.49 11.08
CA ALA A 32 5.11 -12.98 12.14
C ALA A 32 5.78 -14.12 12.91
N LEU A 33 5.04 -15.17 13.28
CA LEU A 33 5.59 -16.33 13.95
C LEU A 33 6.66 -17.06 13.12
N LEU A 34 6.41 -17.26 11.82
CA LEU A 34 7.34 -17.96 10.92
C LEU A 34 8.66 -17.21 10.74
N PHE A 35 8.60 -15.89 10.66
CA PHE A 35 9.79 -15.05 10.48
C PHE A 35 10.41 -14.57 11.79
N GLY A 36 9.86 -14.97 12.95
CA GLY A 36 10.36 -14.54 14.26
C GLY A 36 10.18 -13.03 14.51
N LEU A 37 9.08 -12.46 14.01
CA LEU A 37 8.70 -11.05 14.12
C LEU A 37 7.65 -10.86 15.24
N GLU A 38 7.59 -9.65 15.78
CA GLU A 38 6.56 -9.21 16.71
C GLU A 38 5.29 -8.76 15.95
N PHE A 39 4.14 -9.27 16.37
CA PHE A 39 2.82 -8.88 15.85
C PHE A 39 2.10 -7.94 16.82
N ARG A 40 1.77 -6.73 16.37
CA ARG A 40 1.04 -5.70 17.13
C ARG A 40 -0.29 -5.38 16.46
N SER A 41 -1.40 -5.90 16.99
CA SER A 41 -2.71 -5.86 16.32
C SER A 41 -3.27 -4.45 16.04
N ASP A 42 -2.85 -3.50 16.86
CA ASP A 42 -3.26 -2.10 16.92
C ASP A 42 -2.68 -1.24 15.78
N ILE A 43 -1.59 -1.66 15.15
CA ILE A 43 -0.97 -0.90 14.04
C ILE A 43 -1.63 -1.15 12.68
N TYR A 44 -2.45 -2.20 12.59
CA TYR A 44 -3.12 -2.61 11.35
C TYR A 44 -4.46 -1.88 11.20
N ILE A 45 -4.34 -0.58 10.93
CA ILE A 45 -5.44 0.31 10.58
C ILE A 45 -5.44 0.57 9.08
N TYR A 46 -6.63 0.77 8.50
CA TYR A 46 -6.77 1.09 7.10
C TYR A 46 -7.94 2.04 6.84
N THR A 47 -7.89 2.73 5.71
CA THR A 47 -9.03 3.47 5.17
C THR A 47 -9.16 3.25 3.68
N VAL A 48 -10.38 3.37 3.17
CA VAL A 48 -10.67 3.29 1.74
C VAL A 48 -10.89 4.70 1.20
N LEU A 49 -10.07 5.06 0.22
CA LEU A 49 -10.11 6.35 -0.46
C LEU A 49 -10.68 6.19 -1.88
N SER A 50 -11.33 7.25 -2.37
CA SER A 50 -11.59 7.40 -3.80
C SER A 50 -10.29 7.64 -4.56
N THR A 51 -10.34 7.60 -5.88
CA THR A 51 -9.19 7.88 -6.74
C THR A 51 -8.66 9.29 -6.56
N GLU A 52 -9.56 10.27 -6.50
CA GLU A 52 -9.23 11.68 -6.24
C GLU A 52 -8.54 11.84 -4.89
N GLU A 53 -9.11 11.22 -3.84
CA GLU A 53 -8.57 11.23 -2.50
C GLU A 53 -7.16 10.61 -2.44
N LYS A 54 -6.94 9.48 -3.14
CA LYS A 54 -5.63 8.83 -3.24
C LYS A 54 -4.62 9.68 -3.98
N VAL A 55 -5.00 10.28 -5.11
CA VAL A 55 -4.12 11.16 -5.90
C VAL A 55 -3.69 12.36 -5.06
N LEU A 56 -4.58 12.93 -4.24
CA LEU A 56 -4.19 13.99 -3.31
C LEU A 56 -3.22 13.51 -2.24
N VAL A 57 -3.47 12.34 -1.65
CA VAL A 57 -2.56 11.77 -0.66
C VAL A 57 -1.19 11.49 -1.28
N ASP A 58 -1.12 11.00 -2.51
CA ASP A 58 0.15 10.75 -3.20
C ASP A 58 0.86 12.07 -3.55
N PHE A 59 0.11 13.07 -4.01
CA PHE A 59 0.63 14.40 -4.31
C PHE A 59 1.21 15.08 -3.07
N LEU A 60 0.59 14.90 -1.90
CA LEU A 60 1.04 15.45 -0.62
C LEU A 60 1.90 14.45 0.18
N GLY A 61 2.09 13.24 -0.35
CA GLY A 61 2.91 12.20 0.23
C GLY A 61 4.38 12.43 -0.09
N GLY A 62 5.24 12.27 0.90
CA GLY A 62 6.68 12.53 0.79
C GLY A 62 7.45 11.62 -0.18
N CYS A 63 6.79 10.82 -1.03
CA CYS A 63 7.44 10.06 -2.09
C CYS A 63 7.83 11.02 -3.23
N PRO A 64 9.13 11.18 -3.55
CA PRO A 64 9.62 12.06 -4.62
C PRO A 64 9.46 11.45 -6.03
N ALA A 65 8.76 10.32 -6.17
CA ALA A 65 8.62 9.64 -7.45
C ALA A 65 7.69 10.40 -8.40
N GLU A 66 8.01 10.31 -9.70
CA GLU A 66 7.09 10.67 -10.79
C GLU A 66 5.71 10.01 -10.55
N PRO A 67 4.61 10.76 -10.74
CA PRO A 67 4.48 11.78 -11.75
C PRO A 67 4.28 13.21 -11.21
N HIS A 68 4.46 13.46 -9.92
CA HIS A 68 4.15 14.77 -9.31
C HIS A 68 5.36 15.70 -9.16
N CYS A 69 6.56 15.27 -9.54
CA CYS A 69 7.79 16.03 -9.33
C CYS A 69 7.84 17.35 -10.11
N HIS A 70 7.20 17.47 -11.29
CA HIS A 70 7.12 18.75 -12.02
C HIS A 70 6.26 19.78 -11.29
N TRP A 71 5.36 19.33 -10.42
CA TRP A 71 4.63 20.19 -9.50
C TRP A 71 5.45 20.63 -8.29
N GLY A 72 6.65 20.11 -8.07
CA GLY A 72 7.58 20.56 -7.03
C GLY A 72 8.40 19.42 -6.45
N ASP A 73 9.68 19.68 -6.20
CA ASP A 73 10.64 18.68 -5.72
C ASP A 73 10.44 18.31 -4.24
N ASP A 74 9.80 19.19 -3.46
CA ASP A 74 9.50 18.96 -2.05
C ASP A 74 8.01 19.13 -1.72
N ILE A 75 7.64 18.71 -0.51
CA ILE A 75 6.26 18.76 -0.04
C ILE A 75 5.75 20.19 0.10
N ALA A 76 6.57 21.13 0.56
CA ALA A 76 6.16 22.52 0.80
C ALA A 76 5.82 23.24 -0.51
N VAL A 77 6.62 23.03 -1.55
CA VAL A 77 6.34 23.56 -2.90
C VAL A 77 5.06 22.96 -3.47
N ARG A 78 4.87 21.64 -3.33
CA ARG A 78 3.65 20.96 -3.79
C ARG A 78 2.41 21.48 -3.06
N GLN A 79 2.50 21.73 -1.75
CA GLN A 79 1.41 22.34 -0.98
C GLN A 79 0.98 23.70 -1.52
N CYS A 80 1.93 24.58 -1.85
CA CYS A 80 1.62 25.89 -2.44
C CYS A 80 0.96 25.79 -3.83
N ARG A 81 1.14 24.67 -4.53
CA ARG A 81 0.60 24.43 -5.88
C ARG A 81 -0.64 23.53 -5.90
N LEU A 82 -1.08 23.04 -4.74
CA LEU A 82 -2.18 22.08 -4.59
C LEU A 82 -3.46 22.55 -5.31
N LYS A 83 -3.81 23.83 -5.21
CA LYS A 83 -4.98 24.39 -5.91
C LYS A 83 -4.86 24.22 -7.43
N ASN A 84 -3.74 24.67 -7.99
CA ASN A 84 -3.49 24.61 -9.42
C ASN A 84 -3.43 23.16 -9.91
N PHE A 85 -2.88 22.25 -9.11
CA PHE A 85 -2.86 20.83 -9.40
C PHE A 85 -4.28 20.26 -9.51
N ILE A 86 -5.15 20.48 -8.51
CA ILE A 86 -6.54 19.99 -8.52
C ILE A 86 -7.33 20.50 -9.73
N GLU A 87 -7.02 21.73 -10.18
CA GLU A 87 -7.65 22.37 -11.34
C GLU A 87 -7.00 22.00 -12.68
N SER A 88 -5.94 21.17 -12.69
CA SER A 88 -5.17 20.84 -13.89
C SER A 88 -5.65 19.58 -14.62
N ASP A 89 -5.29 19.49 -15.90
CA ASP A 89 -5.48 18.28 -16.71
C ASP A 89 -4.70 17.08 -16.14
N ASP A 90 -3.56 17.31 -15.48
CA ASP A 90 -2.76 16.26 -14.86
C ASP A 90 -3.56 15.53 -13.78
N PHE A 91 -4.26 16.27 -12.91
CA PHE A 91 -5.09 15.67 -11.87
C PHE A 91 -6.21 14.82 -12.47
N ALA A 92 -6.90 15.33 -13.50
CA ALA A 92 -7.92 14.58 -14.23
C ALA A 92 -7.34 13.31 -14.88
N GLN A 93 -6.15 13.41 -15.47
CA GLN A 93 -5.45 12.28 -16.07
C GLN A 93 -5.06 11.23 -15.02
N TYR A 94 -4.57 11.63 -13.84
CA TYR A 94 -4.23 10.68 -12.78
C TYR A 94 -5.46 9.99 -12.19
N CYS A 95 -6.58 10.72 -12.05
CA CYS A 95 -7.84 10.15 -11.56
C CYS A 95 -8.46 9.16 -12.56
N THR A 96 -8.20 9.32 -13.86
CA THR A 96 -8.72 8.40 -14.89
C THR A 96 -7.77 7.25 -15.21
N GLY A 97 -6.46 7.46 -15.09
CA GLY A 97 -5.42 6.51 -15.48
C GLY A 97 -4.96 5.54 -14.37
N ARG A 98 -5.11 5.88 -13.08
CA ARG A 98 -4.66 5.00 -12.00
C ARG A 98 -5.71 3.98 -11.62
N ILE A 99 -5.43 2.73 -11.99
CA ILE A 99 -6.17 1.53 -11.60
C ILE A 99 -5.70 1.14 -10.20
N SER A 100 -6.58 1.27 -9.19
CA SER A 100 -6.51 0.67 -7.84
C SER A 100 -5.13 0.29 -7.26
N GLY A 101 -4.76 0.92 -6.14
CA GLY A 101 -3.48 0.67 -5.46
C GLY A 101 -3.59 0.82 -3.95
N GLY A 102 -2.61 0.25 -3.25
CA GLY A 102 -2.38 0.45 -1.83
C GLY A 102 -1.25 1.45 -1.60
N SER A 103 -1.15 1.98 -0.37
CA SER A 103 0.07 2.62 0.11
C SER A 103 0.06 2.70 1.63
N VAL A 104 1.18 2.40 2.27
CA VAL A 104 1.46 2.79 3.65
C VAL A 104 1.80 4.28 3.71
N VAL A 105 1.06 5.05 4.50
CA VAL A 105 1.26 6.49 4.68
C VAL A 105 1.47 6.80 6.15
N SER A 106 2.45 7.66 6.46
CA SER A 106 2.65 8.12 7.83
C SER A 106 1.51 9.06 8.25
N LEU A 107 0.96 8.88 9.45
CA LEU A 107 -0.03 9.83 9.98
C LEU A 107 0.57 11.23 10.23
N GLY A 108 1.90 11.38 10.17
CA GLY A 108 2.58 12.68 10.22
C GLY A 108 2.25 13.62 9.06
N VAL A 109 1.72 13.13 7.92
CA VAL A 109 1.21 14.00 6.84
C VAL A 109 -0.17 14.60 7.16
N ARG A 110 -0.85 14.14 8.21
CA ARG A 110 -2.20 14.59 8.58
C ARG A 110 -2.27 16.10 8.86
N PRO A 111 -1.44 16.70 9.73
CA PRO A 111 -1.51 18.15 9.99
C PRO A 111 -1.23 18.97 8.73
N LEU A 112 -0.36 18.46 7.86
CA LEU A 112 -0.02 19.07 6.58
C LEU A 112 -1.21 19.05 5.61
N LEU A 113 -1.87 17.89 5.49
CA LEU A 113 -3.12 17.74 4.72
C LEU A 113 -4.19 18.67 5.28
N GLN A 114 -4.48 18.61 6.59
CA GLN A 114 -5.50 19.45 7.23
C GLN A 114 -5.26 20.95 6.99
N ALA A 115 -4.03 21.43 7.19
CA ALA A 115 -3.69 22.83 6.97
C ALA A 115 -3.86 23.25 5.50
N CYS A 116 -3.48 22.39 4.55
CA CYS A 116 -3.64 22.68 3.14
C CYS A 116 -5.11 22.73 2.72
N LEU A 117 -5.90 21.77 3.17
CA LEU A 117 -7.31 21.67 2.78
C LEU A 117 -8.17 22.77 3.42
N ALA A 118 -7.85 23.19 4.66
CA ALA A 118 -8.53 24.31 5.32
C ALA A 118 -8.34 25.66 4.62
N SER A 119 -7.23 25.83 3.88
CA SER A 119 -6.89 27.09 3.19
C SER A 119 -7.57 27.24 1.81
N LEU A 120 -8.15 26.15 1.29
CA LEU A 120 -8.67 26.09 -0.06
C LEU A 120 -10.21 25.96 -0.02
N LYS A 121 -10.92 26.76 -0.84
CA LYS A 121 -12.36 26.56 -1.09
C LYS A 121 -12.56 25.33 -1.95
N LEU A 122 -12.32 24.15 -1.39
CA LEU A 122 -12.27 22.90 -2.14
C LEU A 122 -13.65 22.27 -2.33
N PRO A 123 -13.79 21.39 -3.34
CA PRO A 123 -15.00 20.61 -3.55
C PRO A 123 -15.35 19.75 -2.32
N GLN A 124 -16.63 19.41 -2.18
CA GLN A 124 -17.17 18.65 -1.04
C GLN A 124 -16.47 17.30 -0.78
N TRP A 125 -15.91 16.65 -1.81
CA TRP A 125 -15.17 15.39 -1.65
C TRP A 125 -13.87 15.52 -0.86
N VAL A 126 -13.26 16.72 -0.83
CA VAL A 126 -12.09 16.97 0.00
C VAL A 126 -12.42 16.93 1.49
N LYS A 127 -13.64 17.37 1.85
CA LYS A 127 -14.13 17.25 3.23
C LYS A 127 -14.29 15.79 3.64
N SER A 128 -14.69 14.90 2.73
CA SER A 128 -14.72 13.45 2.97
C SER A 128 -13.33 12.91 3.33
N LEU A 129 -12.29 13.29 2.58
CA LEU A 129 -10.91 12.91 2.91
C LEU A 129 -10.51 13.40 4.31
N HIS A 130 -10.81 14.66 4.62
CA HIS A 130 -10.54 15.23 5.94
C HIS A 130 -11.22 14.42 7.05
N ASP A 131 -12.52 14.16 6.93
CA ASP A 131 -13.29 13.43 7.94
C ASP A 131 -12.81 11.98 8.10
N LYS A 132 -12.39 11.33 7.01
CA LYS A 132 -11.77 10.00 7.04
C LYS A 132 -10.42 10.00 7.78
N LEU A 133 -9.60 11.03 7.58
CA LEU A 133 -8.32 11.18 8.26
C LEU A 133 -8.50 11.55 9.74
N ASP A 134 -9.50 12.38 10.06
CA ASP A 134 -9.81 12.81 11.43
C ASP A 134 -10.38 11.69 12.30
N HIS A 135 -11.17 10.78 11.72
CA HIS A 135 -11.67 9.62 12.44
C HIS A 135 -10.55 8.73 12.99
N LEU A 136 -9.34 8.86 12.43
CA LEU A 136 -8.16 8.10 12.81
C LEU A 136 -7.35 8.79 13.92
N ASN A 137 -7.79 9.97 14.41
CA ASN A 137 -7.13 10.74 15.48
C ASN A 137 -7.09 10.02 16.84
N GLY A 138 -7.79 8.89 17.00
CA GLY A 138 -7.74 8.05 18.20
C GLY A 138 -6.64 7.00 18.22
N HIS A 139 -5.82 6.90 17.16
CA HIS A 139 -4.72 5.94 17.07
C HIS A 139 -3.37 6.66 17.24
N ASP A 140 -2.60 6.27 18.26
CA ASP A 140 -1.26 6.81 18.58
C ASP A 140 -0.17 6.36 17.59
N GLU A 141 -0.53 5.59 16.56
CA GLU A 141 0.41 4.91 15.68
C GLU A 141 0.89 5.79 14.52
N SER A 142 2.11 5.52 14.06
CA SER A 142 2.81 6.40 13.11
C SER A 142 2.38 6.23 11.65
N PHE A 143 1.57 5.21 11.31
CA PHE A 143 1.28 4.81 9.94
C PHE A 143 -0.16 4.28 9.75
N MET A 144 -0.68 4.41 8.53
CA MET A 144 -1.96 3.86 8.08
C MET A 144 -1.80 3.27 6.67
N VAL A 145 -2.53 2.18 6.39
CA VAL A 145 -2.71 1.69 5.02
C VAL A 145 -3.87 2.39 4.34
N ILE A 146 -3.62 2.92 3.15
CA ILE A 146 -4.63 3.51 2.28
C ILE A 146 -4.87 2.55 1.12
N ILE A 147 -6.15 2.24 0.86
CA ILE A 147 -6.56 1.48 -0.32
C ILE A 147 -7.42 2.35 -1.20
N CYS A 148 -7.08 2.41 -2.47
CA CYS A 148 -7.85 3.11 -3.49
C CYS A 148 -8.49 2.13 -4.47
N VAL A 149 -9.77 2.33 -4.79
CA VAL A 149 -10.49 1.56 -5.79
C VAL A 149 -11.47 2.40 -6.61
N ASN A 150 -11.59 2.07 -7.89
CA ASN A 150 -12.38 2.83 -8.85
C ASN A 150 -13.74 2.16 -9.14
N ASP A 151 -13.87 0.85 -8.89
CA ASP A 151 -15.06 0.05 -9.22
C ASP A 151 -15.49 -0.85 -8.06
N PHE A 152 -16.79 -0.95 -7.81
CA PHE A 152 -17.37 -1.71 -6.70
C PHE A 152 -17.96 -3.05 -7.18
N ASN A 153 -17.12 -4.06 -7.36
CA ASN A 153 -17.53 -5.42 -7.75
C ASN A 153 -16.75 -6.51 -6.98
N GLU A 154 -17.14 -7.78 -7.13
CA GLU A 154 -16.55 -8.92 -6.40
C GLU A 154 -15.07 -9.12 -6.73
N ALA A 155 -14.67 -8.96 -7.99
CA ALA A 155 -13.26 -9.03 -8.39
C ALA A 155 -12.46 -7.90 -7.73
N THR A 156 -13.04 -6.70 -7.58
CA THR A 156 -12.44 -5.61 -6.83
C THR A 156 -12.29 -5.96 -5.35
N LEU A 157 -13.30 -6.55 -4.71
CA LEU A 157 -13.22 -6.95 -3.30
C LEU A 157 -12.04 -7.89 -3.06
N LYS A 158 -11.89 -8.93 -3.89
CA LYS A 158 -10.74 -9.84 -3.79
C LYS A 158 -9.40 -9.11 -3.95
N ARG A 159 -9.32 -8.21 -4.93
CA ARG A 159 -8.13 -7.38 -5.14
C ARG A 159 -7.83 -6.48 -3.94
N MET A 160 -8.85 -5.90 -3.31
CA MET A 160 -8.68 -5.07 -2.11
C MET A 160 -8.20 -5.86 -0.92
N SER A 161 -8.75 -7.05 -0.70
CA SER A 161 -8.29 -7.94 0.38
C SER A 161 -6.81 -8.25 0.23
N ASN A 162 -6.39 -8.58 -1.00
CA ASN A 162 -4.99 -8.84 -1.33
C ASN A 162 -4.11 -7.60 -1.15
N LEU A 163 -4.52 -6.44 -1.65
CA LEU A 163 -3.80 -5.18 -1.46
C LEU A 163 -3.69 -4.80 0.02
N LEU A 164 -4.76 -4.97 0.81
CA LEU A 164 -4.71 -4.70 2.25
C LEU A 164 -3.67 -5.56 2.96
N VAL A 165 -3.68 -6.86 2.67
CA VAL A 165 -2.69 -7.79 3.22
C VAL A 165 -1.29 -7.40 2.79
N HIS A 166 -1.09 -7.07 1.52
CA HIS A 166 0.19 -6.61 0.96
C HIS A 166 0.75 -5.41 1.73
N GLU A 167 -0.04 -4.35 1.89
CA GLU A 167 0.41 -3.15 2.60
C GLU A 167 0.60 -3.39 4.12
N TRP A 168 -0.19 -4.29 4.73
CA TRP A 168 0.05 -4.70 6.11
C TRP A 168 1.29 -5.57 6.30
N LEU A 169 1.72 -6.31 5.28
CA LEU A 169 3.01 -7.00 5.31
C LEU A 169 4.16 -6.00 5.34
N HIS A 170 4.10 -4.94 4.54
CA HIS A 170 5.05 -3.82 4.62
C HIS A 170 5.12 -3.24 6.04
N LEU A 171 3.98 -3.01 6.69
CA LEU A 171 3.95 -2.55 8.10
C LEU A 171 4.55 -3.57 9.08
N LEU A 172 4.23 -4.85 8.93
CA LEU A 172 4.78 -5.91 9.77
C LEU A 172 6.32 -5.93 9.67
N PHE A 173 6.85 -5.91 8.45
CA PHE A 173 8.29 -5.91 8.20
C PHE A 173 8.96 -4.63 8.72
N PHE A 174 8.42 -3.47 8.34
CA PHE A 174 8.98 -2.16 8.74
C PHE A 174 9.02 -1.96 10.25
N SER A 175 7.93 -2.31 10.96
CA SER A 175 7.84 -2.19 12.42
C SER A 175 8.78 -3.13 13.17
N ASN A 176 9.22 -4.21 12.52
CA ASN A 176 10.21 -5.14 13.04
C ASN A 176 11.65 -4.84 12.55
N GLY A 177 11.87 -3.67 11.95
CA GLY A 177 13.20 -3.28 11.47
C GLY A 177 13.67 -4.01 10.22
N VAL A 178 12.80 -4.80 9.57
CA VAL A 178 13.04 -5.39 8.25
C VAL A 178 12.87 -4.27 7.22
N LYS A 179 13.94 -3.50 7.04
CA LYS A 179 13.97 -2.36 6.12
C LYS A 179 15.04 -2.64 5.08
N PHE A 180 14.64 -3.19 3.94
CA PHE A 180 15.56 -3.27 2.79
C PHE A 180 15.89 -1.86 2.31
N GLN A 181 14.93 -0.94 2.43
CA GLN A 181 15.10 0.48 2.14
C GLN A 181 15.88 1.19 3.25
N ASN A 182 17.10 1.61 2.94
CA ASN A 182 17.67 2.76 3.62
C ASN A 182 17.16 3.99 2.86
N PHE A 183 16.09 4.64 3.35
CA PHE A 183 15.35 5.72 2.66
C PHE A 183 16.22 6.86 2.08
N MET A 184 17.48 6.96 2.50
CA MET A 184 18.48 7.96 2.07
C MET A 184 19.33 7.53 0.86
N LYS A 185 19.29 6.25 0.46
CA LYS A 185 20.05 5.74 -0.69
C LYS A 185 19.04 5.36 -1.76
N ASN A 186 19.05 6.08 -2.88
CA ASN A 186 18.24 5.84 -4.09
C ASN A 186 18.56 4.50 -4.77
N ASP A 187 18.68 3.42 -4.01
CA ASP A 187 18.96 2.08 -4.50
C ASP A 187 17.64 1.38 -4.79
N SER A 188 17.25 1.37 -6.06
CA SER A 188 16.04 0.70 -6.54
C SER A 188 16.02 -0.79 -6.22
N SER A 189 17.18 -1.43 -5.97
CA SER A 189 17.25 -2.85 -5.65
C SER A 189 16.67 -3.18 -4.27
N ALA A 190 16.84 -2.29 -3.29
CA ALA A 190 16.32 -2.43 -1.94
C ALA A 190 14.79 -2.39 -1.90
N TRP A 191 14.19 -1.46 -2.63
CA TRP A 191 12.74 -1.38 -2.74
C TRP A 191 12.15 -2.59 -3.46
N LEU A 192 12.81 -3.12 -4.49
CA LEU A 192 12.38 -4.36 -5.15
C LEU A 192 12.39 -5.58 -4.21
N LEU A 193 13.30 -5.63 -3.23
CA LEU A 193 13.33 -6.68 -2.22
C LEU A 193 12.15 -6.56 -1.24
N ASP A 194 11.83 -5.35 -0.82
CA ASP A 194 10.69 -5.06 0.05
C ASP A 194 9.36 -5.47 -0.61
N GLU A 195 9.11 -4.96 -1.81
CA GLU A 195 7.94 -5.31 -2.63
C GLU A 195 7.92 -6.79 -3.00
N GLY A 196 9.07 -7.38 -3.32
CA GLY A 196 9.17 -8.80 -3.64
C GLY A 196 8.83 -9.71 -2.45
N LEU A 197 9.27 -9.37 -1.24
CA LEU A 197 8.98 -10.13 -0.03
C LEU A 197 7.48 -10.05 0.28
N ALA A 198 6.90 -8.85 0.28
CA ALA A 198 5.47 -8.65 0.50
C ALA A 198 4.63 -9.37 -0.57
N THR A 199 5.00 -9.25 -1.85
CA THR A 199 4.33 -9.92 -2.98
C THR A 199 4.35 -11.44 -2.84
N TRP A 200 5.48 -12.03 -2.44
CA TRP A 200 5.61 -13.47 -2.21
C TRP A 200 4.70 -13.98 -1.09
N VAL A 201 4.67 -13.27 0.04
CA VAL A 201 3.80 -13.63 1.17
C VAL A 201 2.32 -13.38 0.84
N GLU A 202 1.98 -12.32 0.11
CA GLU A 202 0.64 -12.05 -0.41
C GLU A 202 0.16 -13.18 -1.34
N ALA A 203 1.02 -13.71 -2.22
CA ALA A 203 0.65 -14.84 -3.06
C ALA A 203 0.34 -16.11 -2.23
N ARG A 204 1.02 -16.32 -1.10
CA ARG A 204 0.67 -17.37 -0.13
C ARG A 204 -0.72 -17.15 0.46
N PHE A 205 -1.07 -15.91 0.79
CA PHE A 205 -2.41 -15.57 1.24
C PHE A 205 -3.47 -15.91 0.19
N ALA A 206 -3.22 -15.53 -1.08
CA ALA A 206 -4.17 -15.74 -2.17
C ALA A 206 -4.33 -17.21 -2.61
N THR A 207 -3.27 -18.02 -2.49
CA THR A 207 -3.23 -19.38 -3.07
C THR A 207 -3.23 -20.51 -2.05
N GLY A 208 -2.95 -20.21 -0.78
CA GLY A 208 -2.76 -21.24 0.24
C GLY A 208 -1.36 -21.88 0.25
N LYS A 209 -0.47 -21.55 -0.70
CA LYS A 209 0.82 -22.22 -0.89
C LYS A 209 2.02 -21.27 -0.74
N TRP A 210 3.02 -21.73 0.00
CA TRP A 210 4.27 -20.98 0.21
C TRP A 210 5.19 -21.07 -0.99
N ASP A 211 5.29 -22.26 -1.58
CA ASP A 211 5.94 -22.44 -2.88
C ASP A 211 4.99 -21.95 -3.97
N ASN A 212 5.24 -20.74 -4.43
CA ASN A 212 4.51 -20.07 -5.48
C ASN A 212 5.46 -19.48 -6.54
N ARG A 213 6.67 -20.04 -6.63
CA ARG A 213 7.73 -19.61 -7.57
C ARG A 213 7.22 -19.53 -9.01
N GLN A 214 6.61 -20.59 -9.50
CA GLN A 214 6.10 -20.65 -10.88
C GLN A 214 5.08 -19.54 -11.16
N LEU A 215 4.17 -19.28 -10.21
CA LEU A 215 3.17 -18.21 -10.34
C LEU A 215 3.85 -16.83 -10.48
N MET A 216 4.93 -16.61 -9.73
CA MET A 216 5.69 -15.35 -9.80
C MET A 216 6.43 -15.22 -11.12
N GLU A 217 7.08 -16.28 -11.59
CA GLU A 217 7.77 -16.31 -12.89
C GLU A 217 6.78 -16.08 -14.05
N GLU A 218 5.62 -16.73 -14.03
CA GLU A 218 4.56 -16.54 -15.03
C GLU A 218 4.06 -15.09 -15.05
N LYS A 219 3.82 -14.49 -13.88
CA LYS A 219 3.41 -13.07 -13.79
C LYS A 219 4.51 -12.12 -14.26
N PHE A 220 5.77 -12.39 -13.92
CA PHE A 220 6.91 -11.62 -14.39
C PHE A 220 6.97 -11.62 -15.92
N HIS A 221 6.91 -12.79 -16.56
CA HIS A 221 6.96 -12.93 -18.01
C HIS A 221 5.77 -12.23 -18.67
N PHE A 222 4.56 -12.46 -18.18
CA PHE A 222 3.36 -11.81 -18.71
C PHE A 222 3.46 -10.28 -18.67
N LEU A 223 3.86 -9.70 -17.54
CA LEU A 223 3.97 -8.25 -17.40
C LEU A 223 5.09 -7.67 -18.27
N LYS A 224 6.21 -8.38 -18.39
CA LYS A 224 7.31 -8.01 -19.28
C LYS A 224 6.86 -7.99 -20.74
N GLU A 225 6.11 -8.99 -21.18
CA GLU A 225 5.52 -9.04 -22.54
C GLU A 225 4.51 -7.92 -22.79
N LYS A 226 3.80 -7.47 -21.74
CA LYS A 226 2.90 -6.30 -21.80
C LYS A 226 3.61 -4.96 -21.71
N GLY A 227 4.94 -4.93 -21.65
CA GLY A 227 5.72 -3.69 -21.56
C GLY A 227 5.57 -2.97 -20.22
N ALA A 228 5.24 -3.70 -19.15
CA ALA A 228 5.18 -3.11 -17.81
C ALA A 228 6.57 -2.57 -17.39
N PRO A 229 6.62 -1.49 -16.59
CA PRO A 229 7.88 -0.92 -16.13
C PRO A 229 8.78 -1.96 -15.40
N PRO A 230 10.12 -1.83 -15.48
CA PRO A 230 11.05 -2.71 -14.77
C PRO A 230 10.82 -2.75 -13.26
N THR A 231 10.34 -1.65 -12.68
CA THR A 231 9.97 -1.56 -11.27
C THR A 231 8.86 -2.54 -10.91
N VAL A 232 7.81 -2.62 -11.73
CA VAL A 232 6.67 -3.51 -11.49
C VAL A 232 7.00 -4.97 -11.77
N THR A 233 7.77 -5.24 -12.83
CA THR A 233 8.21 -6.62 -13.14
C THR A 233 9.19 -7.15 -12.09
N GLY A 234 10.07 -6.29 -11.57
CA GLY A 234 11.05 -6.65 -10.55
C GLY A 234 10.46 -7.23 -9.26
N TYR A 235 9.24 -6.84 -8.85
CA TYR A 235 8.58 -7.43 -7.67
C TYR A 235 8.40 -8.93 -7.80
N TYR A 236 7.97 -9.37 -8.98
CA TYR A 236 7.67 -10.77 -9.26
C TYR A 236 8.96 -11.58 -9.41
N GLU A 237 9.99 -10.99 -10.01
CA GLU A 237 11.33 -11.59 -10.04
C GLU A 237 11.87 -11.80 -8.61
N LYS A 238 11.78 -10.78 -7.74
CA LYS A 238 12.21 -10.90 -6.34
C LYS A 238 11.31 -11.84 -5.54
N GLY A 239 10.01 -11.86 -5.80
CA GLY A 239 9.09 -12.80 -5.18
C GLY A 239 9.42 -14.26 -5.53
N ALA A 240 9.77 -14.55 -6.78
CA ALA A 240 10.24 -15.87 -7.20
C ALA A 240 11.53 -16.27 -6.47
N TRP A 241 12.47 -15.33 -6.34
CA TRP A 241 13.72 -15.53 -5.59
C TRP A 241 13.48 -15.82 -4.10
N PHE A 242 12.56 -15.11 -3.45
CA PHE A 242 12.18 -15.40 -2.07
C PHE A 242 11.52 -16.78 -1.93
N SER A 243 10.65 -17.17 -2.87
CA SER A 243 10.06 -18.51 -2.89
C SER A 243 11.14 -19.59 -2.99
N GLU A 244 12.12 -19.42 -3.88
CA GLU A 244 13.25 -20.35 -4.03
C GLU A 244 14.06 -20.47 -2.73
N ILE A 245 14.45 -19.34 -2.15
CA ILE A 245 15.28 -19.32 -0.95
C ILE A 245 14.56 -19.93 0.25
N PHE A 246 13.37 -19.45 0.58
CA PHE A 246 12.70 -19.85 1.81
C PHE A 246 12.12 -21.26 1.69
N CYS A 247 11.53 -21.63 0.54
CA CYS A 247 10.97 -22.97 0.38
C CYS A 247 12.04 -24.07 0.22
N SER A 248 13.31 -23.70 -0.01
CA SER A 248 14.44 -24.65 0.05
C SER A 248 14.87 -25.00 1.48
N LEU A 249 14.38 -24.25 2.49
CA LEU A 249 14.76 -24.39 3.89
C LEU A 249 13.58 -24.91 4.73
N PRO A 250 13.85 -25.69 5.79
CA PRO A 250 12.86 -25.96 6.83
C PRO A 250 12.34 -24.66 7.45
N LYS A 251 11.04 -24.61 7.80
CA LYS A 251 10.37 -23.38 8.27
C LYS A 251 10.99 -22.81 9.54
N GLU A 252 11.51 -23.67 10.41
CA GLU A 252 12.22 -23.30 11.63
C GLU A 252 13.49 -22.46 11.38
N GLN A 253 14.02 -22.47 10.15
CA GLN A 253 15.20 -21.68 9.76
C GLN A 253 14.83 -20.34 9.10
N TRP A 254 13.54 -20.07 8.85
CA TRP A 254 13.12 -18.87 8.11
C TRP A 254 13.43 -17.57 8.86
N ALA A 255 13.23 -17.55 10.19
CA ALA A 255 13.60 -16.39 11.01
C ALA A 255 15.11 -16.08 10.90
N ASP A 256 15.96 -17.10 10.99
CA ASP A 256 17.41 -16.94 10.84
C ASP A 256 17.81 -16.50 9.44
N LYS A 257 17.16 -17.07 8.42
CA LYS A 257 17.40 -16.69 7.03
C LYS A 257 17.04 -15.23 6.77
N LEU A 258 15.88 -14.77 7.26
CA LEU A 258 15.46 -13.38 7.11
C LEU A 258 16.45 -12.43 7.80
N ARG A 259 16.87 -12.74 9.03
CA ARG A 259 17.88 -11.96 9.76
C ARG A 259 19.22 -11.89 9.01
N GLY A 260 19.65 -13.00 8.41
CA GLY A 260 20.87 -13.05 7.60
C GLY A 260 20.80 -12.25 6.29
N LEU A 261 19.61 -12.01 5.74
CA LEU A 261 19.42 -11.15 4.56
C LEU A 261 19.50 -9.65 4.88
N LEU A 262 19.45 -9.27 6.15
CA LEU A 262 19.49 -7.88 6.60
C LEU A 262 20.89 -7.39 7.02
N GLN A 263 21.88 -8.29 7.05
CA GLN A 263 23.28 -8.00 7.41
C GLN A 263 24.11 -7.70 6.17
#